data_AF-A0A933URS7-F1
#
_entry.id   AF-A0A933URS7-F1
#
_cell.length_a   1.000
_cell.length_b   1.000
_cell.length_c   1.000
_cell.angle_alpha   90.00
_cell.angle_beta   90.00
_cell.angle_gamma   90.00
#
_symmetry.space_group_name_H-M   'P 1'
#
loop_
_entity.id
_entity.type
_entity.pdbx_description
1 polymer ?
#
loop_
_entity_poly.entity_id
_entity_poly.type
_entity_poly.pdbx_seq_one_letter_code
_entity_poly.pdbx_strand_id
1 'polypeptide(L)'
;MTGAAVGLVLARPARLLGEEAFFSELVAGMEEALSPHGLSVLLHMVPDHEAEQATWRRWDADRLLDALVVVDLLVDDSRLRTLADLRLPAVVLGGPPDGLPVSSVYVDDDAAARAVVEGLADLGHRH
;
A
#
# COMPACT_ATOMS: atom_id res chain seq x y z
N MET A 1 -14.74 6.68 -20.50
CA MET A 1 -14.96 6.74 -19.04
C MET A 1 -13.59 6.83 -18.41
N THR A 2 -13.23 8.01 -17.90
CA THR A 2 -12.12 8.14 -16.95
C THR A 2 -12.58 7.52 -15.64
N GLY A 3 -11.71 6.74 -14.98
CA GLY A 3 -11.92 6.44 -13.58
C GLY A 3 -11.99 7.77 -12.82
N ALA A 4 -12.63 7.78 -11.66
CA ALA A 4 -12.53 8.89 -10.71
C ALA A 4 -12.07 8.35 -9.36
N ALA A 5 -11.20 7.33 -9.40
CA ALA A 5 -10.90 6.54 -8.22
C ALA A 5 -9.49 5.98 -8.22
N VAL A 6 -8.91 5.98 -7.03
CA VAL A 6 -7.65 5.30 -6.69
C VAL A 6 -7.98 4.01 -5.97
N GLY A 7 -7.46 2.88 -6.45
CA GLY A 7 -7.72 1.58 -5.86
C GLY A 7 -6.75 1.25 -4.73
N LEU A 8 -7.29 0.66 -3.67
CA LEU A 8 -6.54 0.04 -2.59
C LEU A 8 -7.10 -1.36 -2.37
N VAL A 9 -6.26 -2.38 -2.56
CA VAL A 9 -6.63 -3.78 -2.24
C VAL A 9 -5.92 -4.20 -0.98
N LEU A 10 -6.63 -4.86 -0.07
CA LEU A 10 -6.06 -5.41 1.16
C LEU A 10 -6.24 -6.92 1.20
N ALA A 11 -5.11 -7.64 1.20
CA ALA A 11 -5.04 -9.10 1.29
C ALA A 11 -5.17 -9.58 2.74
N ARG A 12 -6.36 -9.45 3.32
CA ARG A 12 -6.64 -9.77 4.73
C ARG A 12 -8.11 -10.08 4.98
N PRO A 13 -8.44 -10.83 6.05
CA PRO A 13 -9.82 -11.07 6.45
C PRO A 13 -10.56 -9.76 6.73
N ALA A 14 -11.75 -9.61 6.15
CA ALA A 14 -12.57 -8.40 6.24
C ALA A 14 -12.82 -7.89 7.67
N ARG A 15 -12.92 -8.82 8.61
CA ARG A 15 -13.12 -8.54 10.03
C ARG A 15 -12.00 -7.70 10.67
N LEU A 16 -10.79 -7.72 10.11
CA LEU A 16 -9.64 -7.01 10.67
C LEU A 16 -9.64 -5.49 10.37
N LEU A 17 -10.46 -5.00 9.43
CA LEU A 17 -10.52 -3.56 9.11
C LEU A 17 -10.87 -2.69 10.32
N GLY A 18 -11.76 -3.17 11.19
CA GLY A 18 -12.18 -2.43 12.38
C GLY A 18 -11.23 -2.58 13.57
N GLU A 19 -10.27 -3.51 13.49
CA GLU A 19 -9.33 -3.81 14.57
C GLU A 19 -8.00 -3.06 14.39
N GLU A 20 -7.62 -2.75 13.15
CA GLU A 20 -6.38 -2.05 12.84
C GLU A 20 -6.61 -0.57 12.49
N ALA A 21 -6.20 0.32 13.39
CA ALA A 21 -6.32 1.76 13.21
C ALA A 21 -5.57 2.28 11.97
N PHE A 22 -4.47 1.63 11.59
CA PHE A 22 -3.62 2.05 10.47
C PHE A 22 -4.38 2.20 9.15
N PHE A 23 -5.19 1.21 8.75
CA PHE A 23 -5.87 1.26 7.45
C PHE A 23 -7.00 2.27 7.42
N SER A 24 -7.69 2.47 8.55
CA SER A 24 -8.72 3.49 8.67
C SER A 24 -8.12 4.89 8.51
N GLU A 25 -6.99 5.17 9.17
CA GLU A 25 -6.26 6.44 9.05
C GLU A 25 -5.65 6.62 7.66
N LEU A 26 -5.09 5.56 7.06
CA LEU A 26 -4.57 5.61 5.69
C LEU A 26 -5.65 5.98 4.69
N VAL A 27 -6.81 5.31 4.74
CA VAL A 27 -7.94 5.61 3.85
C VAL A 27 -8.46 7.02 4.10
N ALA A 28 -8.56 7.47 5.35
CA ALA A 28 -8.96 8.83 5.68
C ALA A 28 -8.01 9.87 5.09
N GLY A 29 -6.69 9.69 5.23
CA GLY A 29 -5.70 10.59 4.65
C GLY A 29 -5.70 10.58 3.12
N MET A 30 -5.92 9.40 2.50
CA MET A 30 -6.10 9.31 1.05
C MET A 30 -7.34 10.07 0.59
N GLU A 31 -8.48 9.90 1.24
CA GLU A 31 -9.72 10.65 0.93
C GLU A 31 -9.55 12.16 1.12
N GLU A 32 -8.87 12.59 2.19
CA GLU A 32 -8.56 13.99 2.43
C GLU A 32 -7.71 14.59 1.28
N ALA A 33 -6.72 13.85 0.80
CA ALA A 33 -5.87 14.28 -0.31
C ALA A 33 -6.57 14.22 -1.69
N LEU A 34 -7.43 13.23 -1.91
CA LEU A 34 -8.06 12.96 -3.21
C LEU A 34 -9.36 13.76 -3.44
N SER A 35 -10.11 14.04 -2.37
CA SER A 35 -11.41 14.70 -2.48
C SER A 35 -11.39 16.09 -3.13
N PRO A 36 -10.37 16.97 -2.94
CA PRO A 36 -10.30 18.26 -3.64
C PRO A 36 -10.13 18.10 -5.16
N HIS A 37 -9.68 16.93 -5.61
CA HIS A 37 -9.50 16.59 -7.03
C HIS A 37 -10.71 15.84 -7.62
N GLY A 38 -11.77 15.62 -6.83
CA GLY A 38 -12.95 14.86 -7.26
C GLY A 38 -12.67 13.36 -7.45
N LEU A 39 -11.61 12.85 -6.82
CA LEU A 39 -11.24 11.43 -6.80
C LEU A 39 -11.68 10.80 -5.47
N SER A 40 -11.95 9.50 -5.49
CA SER A 40 -12.31 8.71 -4.30
C SER A 40 -11.42 7.48 -4.14
N VAL A 41 -11.42 6.88 -2.95
CA VAL A 41 -10.74 5.61 -2.69
C VAL A 41 -11.70 4.45 -2.96
N LEU A 42 -11.31 3.54 -3.84
CA LEU A 42 -11.99 2.26 -4.00
C LEU A 42 -11.25 1.20 -3.19
N LEU A 43 -11.74 0.94 -1.97
CA LEU A 43 -11.24 -0.10 -1.08
C LEU A 43 -11.84 -1.47 -1.46
N HIS A 44 -10.99 -2.45 -1.70
CA HIS A 44 -11.41 -3.84 -1.92
C HIS A 44 -10.61 -4.79 -1.03
N MET A 45 -11.28 -5.79 -0.48
CA MET A 45 -10.65 -6.78 0.38
C MET A 45 -10.71 -8.15 -0.24
N VAL A 46 -9.60 -8.87 -0.10
CA VAL A 46 -9.39 -10.18 -0.70
C VAL A 46 -8.71 -11.10 0.32
N PRO A 47 -8.87 -12.42 0.20
CA PRO A 47 -8.34 -13.35 1.19
C PRO A 47 -6.82 -13.44 1.21
N ASP A 48 -6.15 -13.13 0.09
CA ASP A 48 -4.72 -13.34 -0.10
C ASP A 48 -4.15 -12.49 -1.26
N HIS A 49 -2.83 -12.52 -1.40
CA HIS A 49 -2.08 -11.77 -2.42
C HIS A 49 -2.29 -12.31 -3.85
N GLU A 50 -2.78 -13.55 -4.03
CA GLU A 50 -3.11 -14.07 -5.36
C GLU A 50 -4.40 -13.42 -5.86
N ALA A 51 -5.42 -13.38 -5.00
CA ALA A 51 -6.68 -12.69 -5.26
C ALA A 51 -6.50 -11.17 -5.41
N GLU A 52 -5.53 -10.58 -4.72
CA GLU A 52 -5.13 -9.18 -4.91
C GLU A 52 -4.63 -8.93 -6.33
N GLN A 53 -3.65 -9.73 -6.79
CA GLN A 53 -3.10 -9.61 -8.14
C GLN A 53 -4.15 -9.85 -9.23
N ALA A 54 -5.06 -10.81 -9.01
CA ALA A 54 -6.19 -11.04 -9.90
C ALA A 54 -7.13 -9.83 -9.97
N THR A 55 -7.35 -9.15 -8.84
CA THR A 55 -8.14 -7.92 -8.77
C THR A 55 -7.49 -6.79 -9.55
N TRP A 56 -6.18 -6.57 -9.38
CA TRP A 56 -5.46 -5.53 -10.11
C TRP A 56 -5.54 -5.74 -11.63
N ARG A 57 -5.32 -6.98 -12.12
CA ARG A 57 -5.44 -7.30 -13.55
C ARG A 57 -6.83 -7.03 -14.09
N ARG A 58 -7.88 -7.37 -13.32
CA ARG A 58 -9.27 -7.06 -13.68
C ARG A 58 -9.49 -5.55 -13.78
N TRP A 59 -9.05 -4.78 -12.80
CA TRP A 59 -9.20 -3.32 -12.81
C TRP A 59 -8.42 -2.64 -13.94
N ASP A 60 -7.24 -3.16 -14.29
CA ASP A 60 -6.46 -2.70 -15.44
C ASP A 60 -7.21 -2.96 -16.75
N ALA A 61 -7.72 -4.18 -16.92
CA ALA A 61 -8.48 -4.58 -18.11
C ALA A 61 -9.74 -3.73 -18.29
N ASP A 62 -10.49 -3.54 -17.20
CA ASP A 62 -11.75 -2.78 -17.18
C ASP A 62 -11.54 -1.26 -17.24
N ARG A 63 -10.30 -0.78 -17.06
CA ARG A 63 -9.93 0.64 -16.93
C ARG A 63 -10.78 1.35 -15.87
N LEU A 64 -11.00 0.66 -14.75
CA LEU A 64 -11.91 1.11 -13.69
C LEU A 64 -11.33 2.25 -12.85
N LEU A 65 -10.01 2.31 -12.74
CA LEU A 65 -9.27 3.17 -11.82
C LEU A 65 -8.28 4.06 -12.57
N ASP A 66 -7.85 5.13 -11.91
CA ASP A 66 -6.81 6.03 -12.42
C ASP A 66 -5.42 5.65 -11.89
N ALA A 67 -5.35 5.08 -10.69
CA ALA A 67 -4.12 4.61 -10.07
C ALA A 67 -4.38 3.52 -9.02
N LEU A 68 -3.30 2.84 -8.63
CA LEU A 68 -3.25 1.88 -7.53
C LEU A 68 -2.35 2.39 -6.40
N VAL A 69 -2.77 2.16 -5.15
CA VAL A 69 -1.89 2.21 -3.99
C VAL A 69 -1.65 0.78 -3.51
N VAL A 70 -0.38 0.41 -3.38
CA VAL A 70 0.07 -0.91 -2.94
C VAL A 70 0.71 -0.78 -1.56
N VAL A 71 0.34 -1.67 -0.63
CA VAL A 71 0.78 -1.65 0.77
C VAL A 71 1.32 -3.02 1.17
N ASP A 72 1.92 -3.09 2.37
CA ASP A 72 2.41 -4.32 2.98
C ASP A 72 3.39 -5.11 2.10
N LEU A 73 4.33 -4.44 1.42
CA LEU A 73 5.31 -5.12 0.57
C LEU A 73 6.12 -6.16 1.37
N LEU A 74 6.34 -7.31 0.73
CA LEU A 74 7.12 -8.41 1.28
C LEU A 74 8.57 -8.39 0.75
N VAL A 75 9.46 -9.11 1.42
CA VAL A 75 10.75 -9.48 0.82
C VAL A 75 10.47 -10.44 -0.34
N ASP A 76 11.11 -10.22 -1.49
CA ASP A 76 10.89 -10.99 -2.73
C ASP A 76 9.42 -11.01 -3.18
N ASP A 77 8.73 -9.87 -3.06
CA ASP A 77 7.30 -9.78 -3.31
C ASP A 77 6.90 -10.11 -4.76
N SER A 78 6.20 -11.24 -4.92
CA SER A 78 5.69 -11.69 -6.21
C SER A 78 4.76 -10.69 -6.90
N ARG A 79 4.10 -9.81 -6.13
CA ARG A 79 3.17 -8.80 -6.65
C ARG A 79 3.87 -7.75 -7.50
N LEU A 80 5.16 -7.49 -7.27
CA LEU A 80 5.93 -6.53 -8.07
C LEU A 80 6.01 -6.93 -9.55
N ARG A 81 6.09 -8.23 -9.84
CA ARG A 81 6.04 -8.72 -11.23
C ARG A 81 4.70 -8.41 -11.88
N THR A 82 3.60 -8.68 -11.17
CA THR A 82 2.27 -8.34 -11.67
C THR A 82 2.12 -6.85 -11.85
N LEU A 83 2.61 -6.04 -10.90
CA LEU A 83 2.54 -4.58 -10.94
C LEU A 83 3.28 -4.02 -12.17
N ALA A 84 4.43 -4.60 -12.53
CA ALA A 84 5.20 -4.24 -13.72
C ALA A 84 4.46 -4.47 -15.04
N ASP A 85 3.54 -5.44 -15.06
CA ASP A 85 2.76 -5.80 -16.25
C ASP A 85 1.48 -4.96 -16.41
N LEU A 86 1.11 -4.14 -15.41
CA LEU A 86 -0.09 -3.29 -15.47
C LEU A 86 0.19 -2.00 -16.24
N ARG A 87 -0.87 -1.43 -16.84
CA ARG A 87 -0.86 -0.09 -17.44
C ARG A 87 -1.27 0.98 -16.42
N LEU A 88 -1.93 0.57 -15.34
CA LEU A 88 -2.30 1.40 -14.20
C LEU A 88 -1.05 1.97 -13.50
N PRO A 89 -0.92 3.31 -13.37
CA PRO A 89 0.07 3.92 -12.49
C PRO A 89 -0.10 3.42 -11.05
N ALA A 90 1.01 3.19 -10.37
CA ALA A 90 1.01 2.70 -9.00
C ALA A 90 1.93 3.52 -8.10
N VAL A 91 1.50 3.67 -6.84
CA VAL A 91 2.30 4.18 -5.74
C VAL A 91 2.41 3.08 -4.68
N VAL A 92 3.62 2.84 -4.21
CA VAL A 92 3.89 1.93 -3.10
C VAL A 92 3.92 2.72 -1.80
N LEU A 93 3.17 2.27 -0.79
CA LEU A 93 3.35 2.67 0.59
C LEU A 93 4.27 1.65 1.27
N GLY A 94 5.50 2.06 1.50
CA GLY A 94 6.63 1.20 1.83
C GLY A 94 7.86 1.63 1.05
N GLY A 95 9.03 1.16 1.48
CA GLY A 95 10.30 1.49 0.84
C GLY A 95 10.27 1.22 -0.68
N PRO A 96 11.09 1.93 -1.47
CA PRO A 96 11.13 1.75 -2.92
C PRO A 96 11.47 0.29 -3.25
N PRO A 97 10.63 -0.42 -4.03
CA PRO A 97 10.91 -1.80 -4.37
C PRO A 97 12.13 -1.89 -5.30
N ASP A 98 12.99 -2.87 -5.04
CA ASP A 98 14.14 -3.13 -5.89
C ASP A 98 13.71 -3.48 -7.32
N GLY A 99 14.28 -2.78 -8.30
CA GLY A 99 14.14 -3.13 -9.71
C GLY A 99 12.83 -2.70 -10.39
N LEU A 100 11.98 -1.89 -9.74
CA LEU A 100 10.77 -1.34 -10.37
C LEU A 100 10.69 0.18 -10.20
N PRO A 101 10.60 0.98 -11.29
CA PRO A 101 10.50 2.43 -11.22
C PRO A 101 9.07 2.88 -10.87
N VAL A 102 8.63 2.58 -9.65
CA VAL A 102 7.35 3.05 -9.09
C VAL A 102 7.59 4.13 -8.04
N SER A 103 6.67 5.08 -7.94
CA SER A 103 6.68 6.07 -6.86
C SER A 103 6.46 5.36 -5.53
N SER A 104 7.18 5.79 -4.49
CA SER A 104 7.08 5.21 -3.15
C SER A 104 6.96 6.29 -2.08
N VAL A 105 6.14 6.03 -1.06
CA VAL A 105 6.06 6.83 0.17
C VAL A 105 6.40 5.91 1.32
N TYR A 106 7.39 6.26 2.15
CA TYR A 106 7.84 5.41 3.23
C TYR A 106 8.31 6.20 4.44
N VAL A 107 8.29 5.54 5.59
CA VAL A 107 8.95 5.98 6.81
C VAL A 107 10.29 5.26 6.89
N ASP A 108 11.32 5.96 7.40
CA ASP A 108 12.61 5.35 7.66
C ASP A 108 12.56 4.52 8.95
N ASP A 109 11.99 3.33 8.85
CA ASP A 109 11.83 2.40 9.97
C ASP A 109 13.19 1.93 10.52
N ASP A 110 14.23 1.90 9.69
CA ASP A 110 15.58 1.54 10.11
C ASP A 110 16.17 2.63 11.03
N ALA A 111 16.03 3.91 10.65
CA ALA A 111 16.42 5.01 11.52
C ALA A 111 15.59 5.04 12.82
N ALA A 112 14.28 4.79 12.73
CA ALA A 112 13.41 4.75 13.90
C ALA A 112 13.79 3.61 14.86
N ALA A 113 13.98 2.40 14.35
CA ALA A 113 14.38 1.24 15.16
C ALA A 113 15.76 1.44 15.79
N ARG A 114 16.71 1.99 15.03
CA ARG A 114 18.05 2.34 15.54
C ARG A 114 17.96 3.33 16.70
N ALA A 115 17.20 4.41 16.55
CA ALA A 115 17.04 5.42 17.60
C ALA A 115 16.44 4.81 18.90
N VAL A 116 15.48 3.89 18.77
CA VAL A 116 14.90 3.17 19.92
C VAL A 116 15.95 2.28 20.59
N VAL A 117 16.68 1.47 19.82
CA VAL A 117 17.70 0.56 20.36
C VAL A 117 18.85 1.32 21.00
N GLU A 118 19.30 2.42 20.39
CA GLU A 118 20.33 3.31 20.95
C GLU A 118 19.85 3.93 22.27
N GLY A 119 18.61 4.44 22.32
CA GLY A 119 18.02 4.95 23.55
C GLY A 119 17.96 3.91 24.68
N LEU A 120 17.65 2.65 24.35
CA LEU A 120 17.67 1.55 25.32
C LEU A 120 19.10 1.20 25.78
N ALA A 121 20.06 1.19 24.86
CA ALA A 121 21.46 0.94 25.18
C ALA A 121 22.03 2.00 26.13
N ASP A 122 21.68 3.27 25.91
CA ASP A 122 22.05 4.41 26.75
C ASP A 122 21.45 4.31 28.16
N LEU A 123 20.26 3.74 28.28
CA LEU A 123 19.64 3.40 29.57
C LEU A 123 20.25 2.17 30.26
N GLY A 124 21.23 1.51 29.64
CA GLY A 124 21.94 0.37 30.22
C GLY A 124 21.38 -1.00 29.84
N HIS A 125 20.38 -1.08 28.96
CA HIS A 125 19.87 -2.35 28.44
C HIS A 125 20.92 -3.00 27.53
N ARG A 126 20.97 -4.34 27.53
CA ARG A 126 22.00 -5.13 26.80
C ARG A 126 21.42 -6.35 26.06
N HIS A 127 20.12 -6.63 26.22
CA HIS A 127 19.40 -7.77 25.66
C HIS A 127 17.98 -7.34 25.27
#